data_AF-A0A7S1AX03-F1
#
_entry.id   AF-A0A7S1AX03-F1
#
_cell.length_a   1.000
_cell.length_b   1.000
_cell.length_c   1.000
_cell.angle_alpha   90.00
_cell.angle_beta   90.00
_cell.angle_gamma   90.00
#
_symmetry.space_group_name_H-M   'P 1'
#
loop_
_entity.id
_entity.type
_entity.pdbx_description
1 polymer ?
#
loop_
_entity_poly.entity_id
_entity_poly.type
_entity_poly.pdbx_seq_one_letter_code
_entity_poly.pdbx_strand_id
1 'polypeptide(L)'
;EWVTELNHFFPKLKLTIIDFLPRCLGPLPDSAADYCSEYMSASGIKEFYECKYDPKNEEFWKKIELPGGADDSYVCIGVKASNYFMPKETLSEKGPGGGGWIIMNKYLQVETRDGAVWGDGVFFAVGDCNYGCIGSPADWDKDGMHPVPKISYPGEEQAIHACWNINNLEKTKRGACCAPKNLKPTWWPWGAGMFATSL
;
A
#
# COMPACT_ATOMS: atom_id res chain seq x y z
N GLU A 1 -4.10 1.82 15.46
CA GLU A 1 -4.95 0.63 15.28
C GLU A 1 -4.45 -0.54 16.09
N TRP A 2 -3.46 -1.32 15.63
CA TRP A 2 -3.13 -2.58 16.31
C TRP A 2 -2.75 -2.43 17.79
N VAL A 3 -1.88 -1.47 18.11
CA VAL A 3 -1.44 -1.22 19.48
C VAL A 3 -2.56 -0.77 20.42
N THR A 4 -3.54 -0.01 19.91
CA THR A 4 -4.66 0.50 20.70
C THR A 4 -5.70 -0.59 20.94
N GLU A 5 -5.92 -1.48 19.96
CA GLU A 5 -6.71 -2.70 20.15
C GLU A 5 -6.09 -3.61 21.23
N LEU A 6 -4.76 -3.82 21.17
CA LEU A 6 -4.05 -4.58 22.21
C LEU A 6 -4.21 -3.93 23.59
N ASN A 7 -4.09 -2.61 23.67
CA ASN A 7 -4.28 -1.87 24.92
C ASN A 7 -5.71 -2.03 25.47
N HIS A 8 -6.71 -1.95 24.60
CA HIS A 8 -8.12 -2.06 24.95
C HIS A 8 -8.46 -3.46 25.50
N PHE A 9 -8.10 -4.52 24.77
CA PHE A 9 -8.46 -5.88 25.14
C PHE A 9 -7.53 -6.48 26.21
N PHE A 10 -6.29 -6.01 26.30
CA PHE A 10 -5.28 -6.53 27.22
C PHE A 10 -4.59 -5.39 27.99
N PRO A 11 -5.29 -4.69 28.89
CA PRO A 11 -4.80 -3.49 29.56
C PRO A 11 -3.62 -3.71 30.52
N LYS A 12 -3.20 -4.97 30.71
CA LYS A 12 -2.01 -5.33 31.49
C LYS A 12 -0.73 -5.41 30.64
N LEU A 13 -0.86 -5.38 29.31
CA LEU A 13 0.30 -5.36 28.42
C LEU A 13 1.06 -4.05 28.58
N LYS A 14 2.39 -4.15 28.49
CA LYS A 14 3.26 -2.98 28.34
C LYS A 14 3.56 -2.83 26.86
N LEU A 15 3.07 -1.76 26.27
CA LEU A 15 3.09 -1.58 24.83
C LEU A 15 4.12 -0.53 24.45
N THR A 16 4.83 -0.78 23.37
CA THR A 16 5.85 0.12 22.83
C THR A 16 5.77 0.09 21.31
N ILE A 17 5.69 1.27 20.71
CA ILE A 17 5.75 1.48 19.27
C ILE A 17 7.13 1.99 18.92
N ILE A 18 7.69 1.48 17.84
CA ILE A 18 8.90 2.02 17.23
C ILE A 18 8.64 2.29 15.76
N ASP A 19 9.26 3.34 15.22
CA ASP A 19 9.33 3.56 13.78
C ASP A 19 10.64 4.26 13.42
N PHE A 20 11.16 4.02 12.22
CA PHE A 20 12.32 4.72 11.71
C PHE A 20 11.97 6.13 11.21
N LEU A 21 10.69 6.39 10.92
CA LEU A 21 10.19 7.69 10.50
C LEU A 21 10.13 8.67 11.67
N PRO A 22 10.08 9.99 11.41
CA PRO A 22 10.10 11.01 12.46
C PRO A 22 8.87 11.05 13.37
N ARG A 23 7.74 10.48 12.93
CA ARG A 23 6.47 10.46 13.65
C ARG A 23 5.49 9.44 13.10
N CYS A 24 4.39 9.18 13.81
CA CYS A 24 3.26 8.43 13.28
C CYS A 24 2.53 9.18 12.16
N LEU A 25 1.76 8.42 11.37
CA LEU A 25 0.80 8.96 10.41
C LEU A 25 1.41 10.00 9.44
N GLY A 26 2.65 9.78 8.98
CA GLY A 26 3.41 10.75 8.17
C GLY A 26 2.66 11.43 7.01
N PRO A 27 1.83 10.73 6.22
CA PRO A 27 1.05 11.35 5.13
C PRO A 27 -0.12 12.24 5.59
N LEU A 28 -0.50 12.19 6.86
CA LEU A 28 -1.63 12.94 7.43
C LEU A 28 -1.17 14.28 8.02
N PRO A 29 -2.10 15.24 8.20
CA PRO A 29 -1.82 16.52 8.85
C PRO A 29 -1.21 16.33 10.24
N ASP A 30 -0.38 17.29 10.65
CA ASP A 30 0.33 17.28 11.94
C ASP A 30 -0.60 17.05 13.13
N SER A 31 -1.76 17.71 13.12
CA SER A 31 -2.77 17.58 14.18
C SER A 31 -3.29 16.15 14.38
N ALA A 32 -3.30 15.31 13.33
CA ALA A 32 -3.71 13.92 13.46
C ALA A 32 -2.63 13.09 14.20
N ALA A 33 -1.36 13.34 13.90
CA ALA A 33 -0.24 12.70 14.57
C ALA A 33 -0.13 13.15 16.03
N ASP A 34 -0.33 14.45 16.29
CA ASP A 34 -0.33 15.03 17.64
C ASP A 34 -1.43 14.39 18.50
N TYR A 35 -2.67 14.36 17.98
CA TYR A 35 -3.80 13.73 18.66
C TYR A 35 -3.55 12.25 19.00
N CYS A 36 -2.98 11.49 18.05
CA CYS A 36 -2.67 10.09 18.31
C CYS A 36 -1.58 9.94 19.37
N SER A 37 -0.52 10.75 19.31
CA SER A 37 0.58 10.67 20.28
C SER A 37 0.12 11.07 21.69
N GLU A 38 -0.74 12.08 21.80
CA GLU A 38 -1.39 12.45 23.08
C GLU A 38 -2.19 11.28 23.65
N TYR A 39 -2.97 10.58 22.81
CA TYR A 39 -3.74 9.42 23.22
C TYR A 39 -2.85 8.24 23.67
N MET A 40 -1.78 7.93 22.92
CA MET A 40 -0.83 6.88 23.27
C MET A 40 -0.18 7.16 24.62
N SER A 41 0.28 8.39 24.82
CA SER A 41 0.86 8.86 26.08
C SER A 41 -0.12 8.73 27.25
N ALA A 42 -1.37 9.18 27.07
CA ALA A 42 -2.43 9.05 28.08
C ALA A 42 -2.76 7.59 28.41
N SER A 43 -2.57 6.68 27.45
CA SER A 43 -2.77 5.24 27.59
C SER A 43 -1.55 4.50 28.13
N GLY A 44 -0.44 5.19 28.41
CA GLY A 44 0.81 4.58 28.87
C GLY A 44 1.55 3.77 27.80
N ILE A 45 1.22 3.97 26.53
CA ILE A 45 1.90 3.38 25.38
C ILE A 45 3.13 4.23 25.07
N LYS A 46 4.32 3.62 25.03
CA LYS A 46 5.56 4.34 24.73
C LYS A 46 5.80 4.38 23.22
N GLU A 47 6.32 5.49 22.73
CA GLU A 47 6.61 5.70 21.31
C GLU A 47 8.06 6.12 21.11
N PHE A 48 8.76 5.48 20.19
CA PHE A 48 10.14 5.82 19.81
C PHE A 48 10.26 5.96 18.29
N TYR A 49 10.25 7.21 17.84
CA TYR A 49 10.45 7.58 16.44
C TYR A 49 11.93 7.78 16.11
N GLU A 50 12.26 7.86 14.81
CA GLU A 50 13.64 7.90 14.31
C GLU A 50 14.50 6.74 14.86
N CYS A 51 13.85 5.60 15.07
CA CYS A 51 14.42 4.43 15.73
C CYS A 51 14.21 3.20 14.87
N LYS A 52 15.25 2.85 14.09
CA LYS A 52 15.24 1.64 13.27
C LYS A 52 15.24 0.39 14.16
N TYR A 53 14.36 -0.57 13.83
CA TYR A 53 14.32 -1.87 14.50
C TYR A 53 15.65 -2.63 14.33
N ASP A 54 16.31 -2.94 15.44
CA ASP A 54 17.58 -3.69 15.48
C ASP A 54 17.61 -4.66 16.67
N PRO A 55 16.88 -5.79 16.59
CA PRO A 55 16.72 -6.70 17.73
C PRO A 55 18.00 -7.44 18.13
N LYS A 56 19.05 -7.40 17.29
CA LYS A 56 20.36 -8.01 17.56
C LYS A 56 21.28 -7.10 18.38
N ASN A 57 20.87 -5.86 18.62
CA ASN A 57 21.67 -4.84 19.27
C ASN A 57 21.12 -4.54 20.67
N GLU A 58 21.92 -4.79 21.70
CA GLU A 58 21.52 -4.54 23.09
C GLU A 58 21.28 -3.05 23.38
N GLU A 59 22.02 -2.15 22.72
CA GLU A 59 21.85 -0.70 22.90
C GLU A 59 20.52 -0.21 22.33
N PHE A 60 20.01 -0.87 21.27
CA PHE A 60 18.66 -0.59 20.75
C PHE A 60 17.60 -0.88 21.82
N TRP A 61 17.67 -2.05 22.46
CA TRP A 61 16.72 -2.44 23.50
C TRP A 61 16.76 -1.52 24.73
N LYS A 62 17.96 -1.09 25.15
CA LYS A 62 18.13 -0.09 26.22
C LYS A 62 17.53 1.25 25.83
N LYS A 63 17.77 1.72 24.59
CA LYS A 63 17.24 2.99 24.07
C LYS A 63 15.71 3.05 24.11
N ILE A 64 15.03 1.93 23.83
CA ILE A 64 13.56 1.86 23.85
C ILE A 64 13.01 1.38 25.20
N GLU A 65 13.82 1.42 26.26
CA GLU A 65 13.43 1.10 27.63
C GLU A 65 12.91 -0.35 27.84
N LEU A 66 13.39 -1.29 27.03
CA LEU A 66 13.09 -2.72 27.12
C LEU A 66 14.39 -3.54 27.24
N PRO A 67 15.21 -3.34 28.30
CA PRO A 67 16.44 -4.10 28.47
C PRO A 67 16.11 -5.59 28.56
N GLY A 68 16.73 -6.39 27.70
CA GLY A 68 16.45 -7.83 27.59
C GLY A 68 15.46 -8.22 26.49
N GLY A 69 14.87 -7.25 25.79
CA GLY A 69 13.95 -7.50 24.68
C GLY A 69 12.48 -7.38 25.05
N ALA A 70 11.63 -7.42 24.01
CA ALA A 70 10.19 -7.60 24.17
C ALA A 70 9.84 -9.09 24.21
N ASP A 71 8.79 -9.46 24.95
CA ASP A 71 8.26 -10.84 24.96
C ASP A 71 7.76 -11.24 23.56
N ASP A 72 7.10 -10.30 22.87
CA ASP A 72 6.59 -10.45 21.51
C ASP A 72 6.91 -9.21 20.67
N SER A 73 7.01 -9.39 19.35
CA SER A 73 7.27 -8.30 18.40
C SER A 73 6.40 -8.46 17.16
N TYR A 74 5.63 -7.43 16.84
CA TYR A 74 4.74 -7.38 15.69
C TYR A 74 5.27 -6.38 14.67
N VAL A 75 5.62 -6.87 13.46
CA VAL A 75 6.15 -6.03 12.38
C VAL A 75 4.99 -5.56 11.51
N CYS A 76 4.53 -4.33 11.75
CA CYS A 76 3.43 -3.69 11.02
C CYS A 76 3.94 -2.62 10.03
N ILE A 77 5.14 -2.79 9.47
CA ILE A 77 5.78 -1.83 8.58
C ILE A 77 5.93 -2.38 7.17
N GLY A 78 5.30 -1.69 6.22
CA GLY A 78 5.39 -1.99 4.79
C GLY A 78 4.71 -3.30 4.38
N VAL A 79 4.62 -3.50 3.07
CA VAL A 79 4.04 -4.69 2.45
C VAL A 79 5.02 -5.24 1.41
N LYS A 80 4.87 -6.53 1.09
CA LYS A 80 5.65 -7.22 0.05
C LYS A 80 4.72 -7.78 -1.01
N ALA A 81 5.21 -7.80 -2.25
CA ALA A 81 4.48 -8.41 -3.35
C ALA A 81 4.37 -9.94 -3.15
N SER A 82 3.22 -10.50 -3.53
CA SER A 82 2.97 -11.95 -3.53
C SER A 82 2.45 -12.39 -4.90
N ASN A 83 3.19 -12.04 -5.96
CA ASN A 83 2.79 -12.29 -7.35
C ASN A 83 3.65 -13.35 -8.04
N TYR A 84 4.16 -14.34 -7.30
CA TYR A 84 5.08 -15.37 -7.82
C TYR A 84 4.46 -16.24 -8.93
N PHE A 85 3.15 -16.23 -9.07
CA PHE A 85 2.39 -16.93 -10.12
C PHE A 85 2.40 -16.20 -11.46
N MET A 86 2.77 -14.91 -11.48
CA MET A 86 2.84 -14.12 -12.72
C MET A 86 4.19 -14.33 -13.41
N PRO A 87 4.24 -14.25 -14.76
CA PRO A 87 5.50 -14.28 -15.49
C PRO A 87 6.44 -13.16 -15.05
N LYS A 88 7.75 -13.42 -15.06
CA LYS A 88 8.74 -12.47 -14.54
C LYS A 88 8.70 -11.16 -15.31
N GLU A 89 8.46 -11.20 -16.62
CA GLU A 89 8.41 -10.05 -17.51
C GLU A 89 7.27 -9.09 -17.18
N THR A 90 6.22 -9.51 -16.47
CA THR A 90 5.11 -8.64 -16.04
C THR A 90 5.32 -8.06 -14.64
N LEU A 91 6.44 -8.39 -14.00
CA LEU A 91 6.75 -7.97 -12.63
C LEU A 91 7.84 -6.92 -12.61
N SER A 92 7.70 -5.95 -11.71
CA SER A 92 8.71 -4.92 -11.46
C SER A 92 9.97 -5.53 -10.86
N GLU A 93 11.14 -5.08 -11.31
CA GLU A 93 12.43 -5.49 -10.72
C GLU A 93 12.76 -4.70 -9.45
N LYS A 94 12.15 -3.53 -9.29
CA LYS A 94 12.35 -2.59 -8.18
C LYS A 94 11.00 -2.11 -7.68
N GLY A 95 11.02 -1.42 -6.54
CA GLY A 95 9.83 -0.88 -5.90
C GLY A 95 9.78 -1.14 -4.40
N PRO A 96 8.65 -0.84 -3.76
CA PRO A 96 8.41 -1.18 -2.36
C PRO A 96 8.76 -2.65 -2.09
N GLY A 97 9.42 -2.94 -0.97
CA GLY A 97 9.78 -4.32 -0.60
C GLY A 97 10.75 -5.05 -1.54
N GLY A 98 11.37 -4.37 -2.52
CA GLY A 98 12.37 -4.96 -3.43
C GLY A 98 11.84 -5.37 -4.82
N GLY A 99 10.60 -5.03 -5.16
CA GLY A 99 9.99 -5.37 -6.46
C GLY A 99 9.03 -6.56 -6.39
N GLY A 100 8.72 -7.14 -7.56
CA GLY A 100 7.77 -8.25 -7.71
C GLY A 100 6.31 -7.82 -7.90
N TRP A 101 6.05 -6.53 -8.14
CA TRP A 101 4.69 -6.00 -8.32
C TRP A 101 4.24 -6.09 -9.77
N ILE A 102 2.95 -6.32 -10.01
CA ILE A 102 2.42 -6.43 -11.37
C ILE A 102 2.43 -5.05 -12.04
N ILE A 103 3.11 -4.93 -13.17
CA ILE A 103 3.16 -3.69 -13.96
C ILE A 103 1.83 -3.54 -14.71
N MET A 104 1.30 -2.32 -14.74
CA MET A 104 0.00 -2.05 -15.34
C MET A 104 0.00 -0.76 -16.17
N ASN A 105 -0.84 -0.75 -17.19
CA ASN A 105 -1.11 0.44 -17.99
C ASN A 105 -2.19 1.33 -17.38
N LYS A 106 -2.47 2.45 -18.04
CA LYS A 106 -3.55 3.36 -17.61
C LYS A 106 -4.96 2.79 -17.66
N TYR A 107 -5.17 1.62 -18.23
CA TYR A 107 -6.45 0.89 -18.23
C TYR A 107 -6.50 -0.22 -17.19
N LEU A 108 -5.48 -0.31 -16.31
CA LEU A 108 -5.23 -1.37 -15.33
C LEU A 108 -4.93 -2.75 -15.95
N GLN A 109 -4.67 -2.81 -17.25
CA GLN A 109 -4.25 -4.05 -17.90
C GLN A 109 -2.81 -4.36 -17.53
N VAL A 110 -2.49 -5.64 -17.39
CA VAL A 110 -1.13 -6.10 -17.14
C VAL A 110 -0.23 -5.77 -18.34
N GLU A 111 0.93 -5.21 -18.06
CA GLU A 111 1.98 -4.96 -19.05
C GLU A 111 3.25 -5.76 -18.74
N THR A 112 4.00 -6.07 -19.78
CA THR A 112 5.39 -6.49 -19.67
C THR A 112 6.30 -5.28 -19.41
N ARG A 113 7.52 -5.52 -18.94
CA ARG A 113 8.51 -4.48 -18.61
C ARG A 113 8.89 -3.56 -19.78
N ASP A 114 8.71 -4.01 -21.02
CA ASP A 114 8.91 -3.23 -22.24
C ASP A 114 7.67 -2.40 -22.64
N GLY A 115 6.59 -2.44 -21.85
CA GLY A 115 5.36 -1.67 -22.08
C GLY A 115 4.38 -2.34 -23.04
N ALA A 116 4.59 -3.61 -23.42
CA ALA A 116 3.60 -4.33 -24.20
C ALA A 116 2.46 -4.85 -23.31
N VAL A 117 1.23 -4.78 -23.81
CA VAL A 117 0.07 -5.36 -23.12
C VAL A 117 0.20 -6.88 -23.11
N TRP A 118 0.09 -7.49 -21.91
CA TRP A 118 0.26 -8.92 -21.73
C TRP A 118 -1.05 -9.69 -21.94
N GLY A 119 -0.94 -10.93 -22.45
CA GLY A 119 -2.05 -11.87 -22.59
C GLY A 119 -3.25 -11.28 -23.34
N ASP A 120 -3.01 -10.70 -24.53
CA ASP A 120 -4.04 -10.08 -25.38
C ASP A 120 -4.90 -8.99 -24.68
N GLY A 121 -4.40 -8.43 -23.57
CA GLY A 121 -5.07 -7.39 -22.82
C GLY A 121 -6.30 -7.85 -22.05
N VAL A 122 -6.43 -9.15 -21.76
CA VAL A 122 -7.56 -9.68 -20.96
C VAL A 122 -7.24 -9.81 -19.47
N PHE A 123 -6.00 -9.53 -19.05
CA PHE A 123 -5.59 -9.55 -17.66
C PHE A 123 -5.52 -8.14 -17.08
N PHE A 124 -6.14 -7.96 -15.90
CA PHE A 124 -6.18 -6.69 -15.17
C PHE A 124 -5.65 -6.90 -13.75
N ALA A 125 -4.91 -5.93 -13.22
CA ALA A 125 -4.33 -5.99 -11.87
C ALA A 125 -4.85 -4.85 -10.99
N VAL A 126 -5.47 -5.19 -9.86
CA VAL A 126 -6.14 -4.25 -8.96
C VAL A 126 -5.71 -4.46 -7.51
N GLY A 127 -5.77 -3.40 -6.71
CA GLY A 127 -5.39 -3.41 -5.30
C GLY A 127 -3.89 -3.60 -5.09
N ASP A 128 -3.55 -4.37 -4.07
CA ASP A 128 -2.17 -4.43 -3.57
C ASP A 128 -1.23 -5.22 -4.48
N CYS A 129 -1.75 -6.04 -5.39
CA CYS A 129 -0.92 -6.86 -6.28
C CYS A 129 -0.17 -6.05 -7.34
N ASN A 130 -0.69 -4.89 -7.75
CA ASN A 130 -0.10 -4.09 -8.80
C ASN A 130 1.04 -3.19 -8.30
N TYR A 131 1.80 -2.60 -9.20
CA TYR A 131 2.93 -1.72 -8.88
C TYR A 131 2.51 -0.40 -8.23
N GLY A 132 1.22 -0.03 -8.35
CA GLY A 132 0.64 1.15 -7.74
C GLY A 132 0.85 2.43 -8.53
N CYS A 133 1.78 2.49 -9.48
CA CYS A 133 2.00 3.66 -10.33
C CYS A 133 1.92 3.31 -11.82
N ILE A 134 1.82 4.35 -12.66
CA ILE A 134 1.91 4.24 -14.12
C ILE A 134 3.06 5.14 -14.57
N GLY A 135 3.97 4.59 -15.39
CA GLY A 135 5.15 5.30 -15.86
C GLY A 135 6.24 5.46 -14.80
N SER A 136 7.21 6.31 -15.08
CA SER A 136 8.33 6.62 -14.19
C SER A 136 8.09 7.91 -13.40
N PRO A 137 8.89 8.22 -12.35
CA PRO A 137 8.73 9.46 -11.59
C PRO A 137 8.71 10.74 -12.44
N ALA A 138 9.39 10.77 -13.59
CA ALA A 138 9.39 11.92 -14.50
C ALA A 138 8.07 12.08 -15.28
N ASP A 139 7.26 11.02 -15.36
CA ASP A 139 6.02 10.96 -16.15
C ASP A 139 4.77 11.18 -15.29
N TRP A 140 4.87 11.00 -13.96
CA TRP A 140 3.71 10.94 -13.05
C TRP A 140 2.80 12.16 -13.08
N ASP A 141 3.35 13.35 -13.32
CA ASP A 141 2.58 14.61 -13.38
C ASP A 141 2.01 14.92 -14.77
N LYS A 142 2.41 14.18 -15.81
CA LYS A 142 2.01 14.44 -17.20
C LYS A 142 1.07 13.37 -17.72
N ASP A 143 1.61 12.17 -17.89
CA ASP A 143 0.95 11.04 -18.57
C ASP A 143 0.89 9.78 -17.68
N GLY A 144 1.54 9.81 -16.53
CA GLY A 144 1.62 8.73 -15.57
C GLY A 144 0.62 8.85 -14.41
N MET A 145 0.91 8.10 -13.36
CA MET A 145 0.18 8.15 -12.10
C MET A 145 1.14 7.86 -10.96
N HIS A 146 1.12 8.70 -9.93
CA HIS A 146 1.87 8.50 -8.70
C HIS A 146 1.55 7.14 -8.05
N PRO A 147 2.43 6.60 -7.19
CA PRO A 147 2.14 5.38 -6.45
C PRO A 147 0.88 5.54 -5.59
N VAL A 148 -0.18 4.81 -5.96
CA VAL A 148 -1.43 4.69 -5.22
C VAL A 148 -1.15 3.86 -3.95
N PRO A 149 -1.51 4.38 -2.76
CA PRO A 149 -1.37 3.64 -1.51
C PRO A 149 -2.08 2.29 -1.53
N LYS A 150 -1.46 1.31 -0.85
CA LYS A 150 -1.93 -0.07 -0.76
C LYS A 150 -2.97 -0.22 0.35
N ILE A 151 -4.21 0.18 0.03
CA ILE A 151 -5.35 0.23 0.95
C ILE A 151 -6.64 -0.17 0.22
N SER A 152 -7.65 -0.57 1.00
CA SER A 152 -8.89 -1.17 0.47
C SER A 152 -9.66 -0.25 -0.48
N TYR A 153 -9.89 1.02 -0.11
CA TYR A 153 -10.71 1.94 -0.91
C TYR A 153 -10.19 2.14 -2.35
N PRO A 154 -8.89 2.48 -2.58
CA PRO A 154 -8.30 2.45 -3.91
C PRO A 154 -8.41 1.10 -4.63
N GLY A 155 -8.25 0.00 -3.92
CA GLY A 155 -8.39 -1.34 -4.50
C GLY A 155 -9.81 -1.62 -5.01
N GLU A 156 -10.82 -1.23 -4.25
CA GLU A 156 -12.24 -1.33 -4.63
C GLU A 156 -12.55 -0.48 -5.87
N GLU A 157 -12.08 0.76 -5.90
CA GLU A 157 -12.27 1.65 -7.05
C GLU A 157 -11.57 1.12 -8.31
N GLN A 158 -10.33 0.63 -8.18
CA GLN A 158 -9.63 -0.06 -9.27
C GLN A 158 -10.40 -1.29 -9.77
N ALA A 159 -11.03 -2.07 -8.88
CA ALA A 159 -11.86 -3.21 -9.27
C ALA A 159 -13.08 -2.78 -10.09
N ILE A 160 -13.76 -1.69 -9.71
CA ILE A 160 -14.87 -1.12 -10.49
C ILE A 160 -14.39 -0.72 -11.90
N HIS A 161 -13.21 -0.12 -12.02
CA HIS A 161 -12.66 0.29 -13.32
C HIS A 161 -12.32 -0.90 -14.20
N ALA A 162 -11.67 -1.92 -13.63
CA ALA A 162 -11.36 -3.16 -14.33
C ALA A 162 -12.65 -3.83 -14.84
N CYS A 163 -13.69 -3.94 -14.00
CA CYS A 163 -15.00 -4.47 -14.39
C CYS A 163 -15.63 -3.70 -15.56
N TRP A 164 -15.52 -2.36 -15.57
CA TRP A 164 -16.00 -1.56 -16.69
C TRP A 164 -15.24 -1.87 -17.98
N ASN A 165 -13.92 -1.92 -17.92
CA ASN A 165 -13.09 -2.21 -19.07
C ASN A 165 -13.29 -3.64 -19.59
N ILE A 166 -13.47 -4.63 -18.72
CA ILE A 166 -13.84 -6.01 -19.08
C ILE A 166 -15.18 -6.03 -19.84
N ASN A 167 -16.20 -5.33 -19.34
CA ASN A 167 -17.49 -5.24 -20.02
C ASN A 167 -17.38 -4.56 -21.40
N ASN A 168 -16.54 -3.52 -21.51
CA ASN A 168 -16.29 -2.85 -22.79
C ASN A 168 -15.59 -3.79 -23.79
N LEU A 169 -14.57 -4.53 -23.34
CA LEU A 169 -13.89 -5.54 -24.16
C LEU A 169 -14.88 -6.59 -24.68
N GLU A 170 -15.75 -7.10 -23.81
CA GLU A 170 -16.72 -8.14 -24.18
C GLU A 170 -17.73 -7.63 -25.22
N LYS A 171 -18.25 -6.40 -25.03
CA LYS A 171 -19.16 -5.77 -26.01
C LYS A 171 -18.51 -5.60 -27.37
N THR A 172 -17.24 -5.19 -27.39
CA THR A 172 -16.46 -5.03 -28.62
C THR A 172 -16.21 -6.38 -29.30
N LYS A 173 -15.80 -7.40 -28.54
CA LYS A 173 -15.59 -8.77 -29.06
C LYS A 173 -16.86 -9.37 -29.66
N ARG A 174 -18.03 -9.10 -29.08
CA ARG A 174 -19.33 -9.58 -29.60
C ARG A 174 -19.88 -8.75 -30.76
N GLY A 175 -19.21 -7.66 -31.17
CA GLY A 175 -19.71 -6.76 -32.20
C GLY A 175 -21.02 -6.07 -31.82
N ALA A 176 -21.23 -5.79 -30.53
CA ALA A 176 -22.46 -5.15 -30.06
C ALA A 176 -22.65 -3.77 -30.71
N CYS A 177 -23.89 -3.46 -31.12
CA CYS A 177 -24.24 -2.12 -31.58
C CYS A 177 -23.92 -1.11 -30.47
N CYS A 178 -23.16 -0.05 -30.80
CA CYS A 178 -22.67 0.96 -29.86
C CYS A 178 -21.60 0.47 -28.86
N ALA A 179 -20.84 -0.59 -29.16
CA ALA A 179 -19.68 -0.97 -28.35
C ALA A 179 -18.67 0.20 -28.23
N PRO A 180 -18.15 0.48 -27.03
CA PRO A 180 -17.13 1.51 -26.85
C PRO A 180 -15.88 1.19 -27.67
N LYS A 181 -15.37 2.20 -28.38
CA LYS A 181 -14.17 2.03 -29.22
C LYS A 181 -12.88 1.88 -28.41
N ASN A 182 -12.86 2.46 -27.21
CA ASN A 182 -11.66 2.54 -26.35
C ASN A 182 -11.99 2.11 -24.92
N LEU A 183 -10.96 1.59 -24.24
CA LEU A 183 -10.99 1.41 -22.79
C LEU A 183 -10.96 2.76 -22.08
N LYS A 184 -11.46 2.77 -20.85
CA LYS A 184 -11.46 3.95 -20.00
C LYS A 184 -10.20 3.99 -19.16
N PRO A 185 -9.42 5.09 -19.24
CA PRO A 185 -8.27 5.24 -18.36
C PRO A 185 -8.75 5.34 -16.92
N THR A 186 -7.96 4.77 -16.02
CA THR A 186 -8.10 4.94 -14.58
C THR A 186 -7.73 6.37 -14.18
N TRP A 187 -8.07 6.73 -12.95
CA TRP A 187 -7.74 8.00 -12.34
C TRP A 187 -7.23 7.79 -10.91
N TRP A 188 -6.79 8.87 -10.27
CA TRP A 188 -6.38 8.86 -8.87
C TRP A 188 -7.56 8.49 -7.96
N PRO A 189 -7.50 7.37 -7.21
CA PRO A 189 -8.66 6.91 -6.45
C PRO A 189 -9.06 7.86 -5.32
N TRP A 190 -10.36 8.06 -5.13
CA TRP A 190 -10.92 8.98 -4.12
C TRP A 190 -10.50 8.61 -2.69
N GLY A 191 -10.38 7.31 -2.40
CA GLY A 191 -9.98 6.82 -1.08
C GLY A 191 -8.47 6.81 -0.81
N ALA A 192 -7.64 7.29 -1.73
CA ALA A 192 -6.17 7.19 -1.62
C ALA A 192 -5.57 7.97 -0.43
N GLY A 193 -6.31 8.93 0.13
CA GLY A 193 -5.92 9.68 1.32
C GLY A 193 -6.61 9.24 2.61
N MET A 194 -7.37 8.15 2.58
CA MET A 194 -8.14 7.66 3.74
C MET A 194 -7.36 6.61 4.50
N PHE A 195 -7.26 6.82 5.81
CA PHE A 195 -6.62 5.89 6.73
C PHE A 195 -7.63 5.54 7.81
N ALA A 196 -7.76 4.25 8.09
CA ALA A 196 -8.47 3.79 9.26
C ALA A 196 -7.54 4.00 10.47
N THR A 197 -8.10 4.56 11.54
CA THR A 197 -7.46 4.59 12.86
C THR A 197 -8.47 4.11 13.90
N SER A 198 -7.96 3.35 14.87
CA SER A 198 -8.64 2.98 16.11
C SER A 198 -7.83 3.61 17.22
N LEU A 199 -8.50 4.35 18.10
CA LEU A 199 -7.95 5.02 19.27
C LEU A 199 -8.80 4.58 20.45
#